data_AF-A0A257CTV1-F1
#
_entry.id   AF-A0A257CTV1-F1
#
_cell.length_a   1.000
_cell.length_b   1.000
_cell.length_c   1.000
_cell.angle_alpha   90.00
_cell.angle_beta   90.00
_cell.angle_gamma   90.00
#
_symmetry.space_group_name_H-M   'P 1'
#
loop_
_entity.id
_entity.type
_entity.pdbx_description
1 polymer ?
#
loop_
_entity_poly.entity_id
_entity_poly.type
_entity_poly.pdbx_seq_one_letter_code
_entity_poly.pdbx_strand_id
1 'polypeptide(L)'
;MKILLWVTVLLLAAVWTGGIALLASLANWLAGAGGQVVGAVQTVAEWPVPGWAAVWMDPAWLDGVRAVLTWTIDASATYAPWLFAALGWIAPLLWVLWGLGMAVLLGIAGVGHVLIGRVPPAGAQG
;
A
#
# COMPACT_ATOMS: atom_id res chain seq x y z
N MET A 1 27.19 25.74 -2.56
CA MET A 1 25.72 25.80 -2.36
C MET A 1 24.96 24.81 -3.25
N LYS A 2 25.25 24.70 -4.56
CA LYS A 2 24.58 23.76 -5.48
C LYS A 2 24.64 22.27 -5.06
N ILE A 3 25.76 21.80 -4.49
CA ILE A 3 25.91 20.42 -4.00
C ILE A 3 24.92 20.12 -2.87
N LEU A 4 24.78 21.03 -1.89
CA LEU A 4 23.82 20.88 -0.79
C LEU A 4 22.38 20.76 -1.30
N LEU A 5 22.00 21.57 -2.30
CA LEU A 5 20.67 21.46 -2.94
C LEU A 5 20.46 20.06 -3.51
N TRP A 6 21.40 19.56 -4.31
CA TRP A 6 21.27 18.24 -4.93
C TRP A 6 21.29 17.10 -3.91
N VAL A 7 22.11 17.19 -2.86
CA VAL A 7 22.12 16.19 -1.77
C VAL A 7 20.76 16.14 -1.08
N THR A 8 20.18 17.30 -0.72
CA THR A 8 18.84 17.34 -0.10
C THR A 8 17.77 16.77 -1.02
N VAL A 9 17.80 17.12 -2.31
CA VAL A 9 16.86 16.59 -3.31
C VAL A 9 17.00 15.07 -3.46
N LEU A 10 18.24 14.56 -3.48
CA LEU A 10 18.50 13.11 -3.57
C LEU A 10 17.99 12.37 -2.34
N LEU A 11 18.18 12.92 -1.13
CA LEU A 11 17.65 12.33 0.09
C LEU A 11 16.13 12.29 0.09
N LEU A 12 15.47 13.39 -0.29
CA LEU A 12 14.01 13.44 -0.42
C LEU A 12 13.51 12.47 -1.50
N ALA A 13 14.19 12.38 -2.65
CA ALA A 13 13.87 11.45 -3.72
C ALA A 13 14.02 9.99 -3.27
N ALA A 14 15.05 9.67 -2.48
CA ALA A 14 15.26 8.33 -1.93
C ALA A 14 14.13 7.93 -0.97
N VAL A 15 13.74 8.83 -0.05
CA VAL A 15 12.63 8.60 0.88
C VAL A 15 11.31 8.45 0.13
N TRP A 16 11.04 9.34 -0.84
CA TRP A 16 9.85 9.28 -1.69
C TRP A 16 9.76 7.96 -2.48
N THR A 17 10.86 7.58 -3.13
CA THR A 17 10.95 6.33 -3.91
C THR A 17 10.79 5.12 -3.02
N GLY A 18 11.48 5.08 -1.86
CA GLY A 18 11.36 4.00 -0.90
C GLY A 18 9.93 3.86 -0.37
N GLY A 19 9.28 4.97 -0.03
CA GLY A 19 7.88 4.97 0.44
C GLY A 19 6.92 4.41 -0.59
N ILE A 20 7.02 4.85 -1.85
CA ILE A 20 6.19 4.32 -2.94
C ILE A 20 6.48 2.84 -3.20
N ALA A 21 7.75 2.44 -3.24
CA ALA A 21 8.15 1.06 -3.50
C ALA A 21 7.64 0.11 -2.40
N LEU A 22 7.69 0.52 -1.13
CA LEU A 22 7.17 -0.25 0.00
C LEU A 22 5.64 -0.42 -0.11
N LEU A 23 4.91 0.67 -0.38
CA LEU A 23 3.45 0.62 -0.54
C LEU A 23 3.04 -0.22 -1.76
N ALA A 24 3.73 -0.10 -2.89
CA ALA A 24 3.47 -0.88 -4.09
C ALA A 24 3.77 -2.38 -3.86
N SER A 25 4.86 -2.70 -3.16
CA SER A 25 5.20 -4.08 -2.80
C SER A 25 4.15 -4.71 -1.90
N LEU A 26 3.67 -3.95 -0.90
CA LEU A 26 2.60 -4.40 -0.01
C LEU A 26 1.28 -4.63 -0.77
N ALA A 27 0.90 -3.71 -1.65
CA ALA A 27 -0.30 -3.85 -2.48
C ALA A 27 -0.22 -5.07 -3.40
N ASN A 28 0.92 -5.28 -4.05
CA ASN A 28 1.14 -6.44 -4.93
C ASN A 28 1.15 -7.76 -4.16
N TRP A 29 1.75 -7.77 -2.96
CA TRP A 29 1.72 -8.92 -2.07
C TRP A 29 0.29 -9.28 -1.65
N LEU A 30 -0.52 -8.29 -1.25
CA LEU A 30 -1.94 -8.49 -0.91
C LEU A 30 -2.76 -8.96 -2.11
N ALA A 31 -2.52 -8.40 -3.29
CA ALA A 31 -3.20 -8.81 -4.52
C ALA A 31 -2.91 -10.29 -4.87
N GLY A 32 -1.65 -10.74 -4.68
CA GLY A 32 -1.24 -12.12 -4.91
C GLY A 32 -1.71 -13.11 -3.82
N ALA A 33 -1.97 -12.65 -2.60
CA ALA A 33 -2.41 -13.48 -1.49
C ALA A 33 -3.86 -13.97 -1.61
N GLY A 34 -4.68 -13.38 -2.51
CA GLY A 34 -6.12 -13.62 -2.55
C GLY A 34 -6.54 -15.08 -2.71
N GLY A 35 -5.81 -15.87 -3.52
CA GLY A 35 -6.10 -17.30 -3.68
C GLY A 35 -5.89 -18.13 -2.40
N GLN A 36 -4.85 -17.81 -1.61
CA GLN A 36 -4.58 -18.49 -0.34
C GLN A 36 -5.59 -18.11 0.74
N VAL A 37 -6.01 -16.84 0.77
CA VAL A 37 -7.00 -16.35 1.74
C VAL A 37 -8.37 -16.98 1.48
N VAL A 38 -8.83 -17.02 0.23
CA VAL A 38 -10.11 -17.66 -0.11
C VAL A 38 -10.09 -19.16 0.22
N GLY A 39 -8.99 -19.86 -0.07
CA GLY A 39 -8.85 -21.28 0.28
C GLY A 39 -8.84 -21.54 1.79
N ALA A 40 -8.13 -20.72 2.56
CA ALA A 40 -8.11 -20.84 4.02
C ALA A 40 -9.49 -20.59 4.65
N VAL A 41 -10.24 -19.64 4.11
CA VAL A 41 -11.61 -19.35 4.54
C VAL A 41 -12.56 -20.51 4.26
N GLN A 42 -12.45 -21.16 3.09
CA GLN A 42 -13.23 -22.37 2.77
C GLN A 42 -12.93 -23.52 3.75
N THR A 43 -11.65 -23.76 4.07
CA THR A 43 -11.27 -24.79 5.05
C THR A 43 -11.86 -24.54 6.45
N VAL A 44 -11.95 -23.28 6.87
CA VAL A 44 -12.58 -22.91 8.15
C VAL A 44 -14.10 -23.07 8.09
N ALA A 45 -14.72 -22.78 6.94
CA ALA A 45 -16.16 -22.98 6.72
C ALA A 45 -16.56 -24.46 6.87
N GLU A 46 -15.69 -25.36 6.42
CA GLU A 46 -15.88 -26.81 6.45
C GLU A 46 -15.53 -27.42 7.81
N TRP A 47 -14.97 -26.65 8.76
CA TRP A 47 -14.57 -27.17 10.07
C TRP A 47 -15.79 -27.64 10.87
N PRO A 48 -15.89 -28.95 11.21
CA PRO A 48 -17.01 -29.46 11.98
C PRO A 48 -16.96 -28.97 13.42
N VAL A 49 -18.12 -28.60 13.98
CA VAL A 49 -18.21 -28.17 15.38
C VAL A 49 -17.78 -29.33 16.29
N PRO A 50 -16.73 -29.15 17.10
CA PRO A 50 -16.25 -30.23 17.96
C PRO A 50 -17.29 -30.61 19.00
N GLY A 51 -17.45 -31.91 19.29
CA GLY A 51 -18.44 -32.40 20.28
C GLY A 51 -18.24 -31.84 21.69
N TRP A 52 -17.02 -31.43 22.05
CA TRP A 52 -16.76 -30.75 23.31
C TRP A 52 -17.41 -29.36 23.37
N ALA A 53 -17.55 -28.65 22.24
CA ALA A 53 -18.17 -27.32 22.21
C ALA A 53 -19.65 -27.39 22.57
N ALA A 54 -20.34 -28.47 22.20
CA ALA A 54 -21.75 -28.69 22.55
C ALA A 54 -21.99 -28.89 24.06
N VAL A 55 -20.95 -29.21 24.83
CA VAL A 55 -21.04 -29.36 26.30
C VAL A 55 -20.97 -28.02 27.02
N TRP A 56 -20.31 -27.02 26.43
CA TRP A 56 -20.03 -25.73 27.07
C TRP A 56 -20.73 -24.52 26.43
N MET A 57 -21.29 -24.67 25.22
CA MET A 57 -21.95 -23.59 24.49
C MET A 57 -23.41 -23.93 24.18
N ASP A 58 -24.28 -22.95 24.42
CA ASP A 58 -25.70 -23.01 24.06
C ASP A 58 -25.84 -23.21 22.53
N PRO A 59 -26.69 -24.15 22.07
CA PRO A 59 -26.99 -24.34 20.64
C PRO A 59 -27.38 -23.05 19.92
N ALA A 60 -28.16 -22.16 20.54
CA ALA A 60 -28.56 -20.89 19.93
C ALA A 60 -27.37 -19.95 19.69
N TRP A 61 -26.35 -20.02 20.55
CA TRP A 61 -25.11 -19.26 20.37
C TRP A 61 -24.25 -19.84 19.24
N LEU A 62 -24.17 -21.16 19.14
CA LEU A 62 -23.49 -21.85 18.04
C LEU A 62 -24.08 -21.50 16.67
N ASP A 63 -25.41 -21.46 16.57
CA ASP A 63 -26.11 -21.07 15.34
C ASP A 63 -25.85 -19.59 14.98
N GLY A 64 -25.83 -18.70 15.96
CA GLY A 64 -25.47 -17.30 15.76
C GLY A 64 -24.03 -17.12 15.25
N VAL A 65 -23.07 -17.81 15.86
CA VAL A 65 -21.67 -17.80 15.43
C VAL A 65 -21.52 -18.36 14.01
N ARG A 66 -22.21 -19.46 13.70
CA ARG A 66 -22.20 -20.04 12.35
C ARG A 66 -22.81 -19.07 11.33
N ALA A 67 -23.93 -18.42 11.65
CA ALA A 67 -24.57 -17.44 10.77
C ALA A 67 -23.64 -16.25 10.46
N VAL A 68 -22.93 -15.74 11.47
CA VAL A 68 -21.96 -14.64 11.30
C VAL A 68 -20.76 -15.10 10.47
N LEU A 69 -20.24 -16.30 10.72
CA LEU A 69 -19.16 -16.89 9.92
C LEU A 69 -19.59 -17.04 8.47
N THR A 70 -20.71 -17.71 8.18
CA THR A 70 -21.22 -17.88 6.82
C THR A 70 -21.44 -16.53 6.13
N TRP A 71 -22.05 -15.56 6.81
CA TRP A 71 -22.22 -14.21 6.27
C TRP A 71 -20.88 -13.55 5.93
N THR A 72 -19.88 -13.67 6.80
CA THR A 72 -18.54 -13.11 6.57
C THR A 72 -17.86 -13.78 5.38
N ILE A 73 -18.05 -15.09 5.22
CA ILE A 73 -17.47 -15.88 4.12
C ILE A 73 -18.13 -15.52 2.80
N ASP A 74 -19.46 -15.46 2.77
CA ASP A 74 -20.21 -15.06 1.58
C ASP A 74 -19.92 -13.60 1.20
N ALA A 75 -19.82 -12.71 2.18
CA ALA A 75 -19.36 -11.34 1.95
C ALA A 75 -17.93 -11.36 1.40
N SER A 76 -17.02 -12.13 1.98
CA SER A 76 -15.65 -12.22 1.46
C SER A 76 -15.59 -12.80 0.05
N ALA A 77 -16.39 -13.80 -0.29
CA ALA A 77 -16.44 -14.42 -1.62
C ALA A 77 -17.08 -13.50 -2.67
N THR A 78 -18.19 -12.86 -2.32
CA THR A 78 -18.84 -11.84 -3.15
C THR A 78 -17.90 -10.67 -3.36
N TYR A 79 -17.23 -10.26 -2.27
CA TYR A 79 -16.43 -9.07 -2.22
C TYR A 79 -14.90 -9.26 -2.47
N ALA A 80 -14.43 -10.47 -2.73
CA ALA A 80 -13.01 -10.72 -2.98
C ALA A 80 -12.57 -10.25 -4.39
N PRO A 81 -13.28 -10.58 -5.49
CA PRO A 81 -12.77 -10.36 -6.84
C PRO A 81 -12.48 -8.89 -7.16
N TRP A 82 -13.41 -7.99 -6.85
CA TRP A 82 -13.20 -6.53 -7.02
C TRP A 82 -12.16 -5.94 -6.05
N LEU A 83 -11.93 -6.54 -4.86
CA LEU A 83 -10.96 -6.06 -3.89
C LEU A 83 -9.56 -6.39 -4.38
N PHE A 84 -9.33 -7.65 -4.78
CA PHE A 84 -8.06 -8.07 -5.38
C PHE A 84 -7.81 -7.39 -6.72
N ALA A 85 -8.85 -7.17 -7.54
CA ALA A 85 -8.73 -6.38 -8.77
C ALA A 85 -8.35 -4.92 -8.47
N ALA A 86 -8.96 -4.28 -7.46
CA ALA A 86 -8.62 -2.93 -7.05
C ALA A 86 -7.18 -2.83 -6.52
N LEU A 87 -6.77 -3.78 -5.66
CA LEU A 87 -5.40 -3.88 -5.15
C LEU A 87 -4.38 -4.02 -6.29
N GLY A 88 -4.73 -4.74 -7.36
CA GLY A 88 -3.91 -4.86 -8.57
C GLY A 88 -3.65 -3.52 -9.27
N TRP A 89 -4.56 -2.54 -9.16
CA TRP A 89 -4.39 -1.20 -9.74
C TRP A 89 -3.65 -0.22 -8.83
N ILE A 90 -3.57 -0.49 -7.52
CA ILE A 90 -2.89 0.40 -6.57
C ILE A 90 -1.41 0.55 -6.94
N ALA A 91 -0.71 -0.53 -7.24
CA ALA A 91 0.72 -0.46 -7.58
C ALA A 91 1.00 0.39 -8.84
N PRO A 92 0.31 0.21 -9.98
CA PRO A 92 0.40 1.12 -11.12
C PRO A 92 0.12 2.59 -10.78
N LEU A 93 -0.94 2.87 -10.01
CA LEU A 93 -1.29 4.24 -9.61
C LEU A 93 -0.22 4.88 -8.72
N LEU A 94 0.38 4.10 -7.81
CA LEU A 94 1.51 4.55 -6.99
C LEU A 94 2.73 4.88 -7.85
N TRP A 95 3.01 4.12 -8.90
CA TRP A 95 4.08 4.44 -9.85
C TRP A 95 3.82 5.72 -10.65
N VAL A 96 2.57 5.98 -11.04
CA VAL A 96 2.16 7.25 -11.67
C VAL A 96 2.38 8.41 -10.69
N LEU A 97 1.93 8.25 -9.44
CA LEU A 97 2.13 9.24 -8.38
C LEU A 97 3.62 9.49 -8.13
N TRP A 98 4.44 8.43 -8.10
CA TRP A 98 5.89 8.55 -7.97
C TRP A 98 6.50 9.39 -9.07
N GLY A 99 6.13 9.12 -10.33
CA GLY A 99 6.64 9.86 -11.49
C GLY A 99 6.30 11.35 -11.41
N LEU A 100 5.07 11.68 -10.99
CA LEU A 100 4.65 13.05 -10.77
C LEU A 100 5.47 13.72 -9.66
N GLY A 101 5.65 13.05 -8.52
CA GLY A 101 6.46 13.56 -7.41
C GLY A 101 7.93 13.79 -7.80
N MET A 102 8.52 12.86 -8.56
CA MET A 102 9.88 13.00 -9.09
C MET A 102 10.01 14.14 -10.08
N ALA A 103 9.04 14.32 -10.98
CA ALA A 103 9.03 15.43 -11.92
C ALA A 103 9.00 16.79 -11.20
N VAL A 104 8.19 16.91 -10.15
CA VAL A 104 8.12 18.12 -9.32
C VAL A 104 9.43 18.37 -8.58
N LEU A 105 9.99 17.35 -7.91
CA LEU A 105 11.28 17.46 -7.20
C LEU A 105 12.41 17.91 -8.13
N LEU A 106 12.52 17.29 -9.30
CA LEU A 106 13.54 17.64 -10.30
C LEU A 106 13.31 19.03 -10.90
N GLY A 107 12.06 19.41 -11.14
CA GLY A 107 11.69 20.74 -11.61
C GLY A 107 12.15 21.83 -10.63
N ILE A 108 11.83 21.67 -9.34
CA ILE A 108 12.27 22.58 -8.28
C ILE A 108 13.80 22.63 -8.21
N ALA A 109 14.46 21.47 -8.25
CA ALA A 109 15.91 21.38 -8.19
C ALA A 109 16.59 22.10 -9.37
N GLY A 110 16.05 21.92 -10.59
CA GLY A 110 16.54 22.57 -11.79
C GLY A 110 16.40 24.09 -11.73
N VAL A 111 15.22 24.59 -11.34
CA VAL A 111 14.97 26.03 -11.17
C VAL A 111 15.91 26.61 -10.11
N GLY A 112 16.03 25.97 -8.94
CA GLY A 112 16.94 26.40 -7.88
C GLY A 112 18.41 26.42 -8.33
N HIS A 113 18.83 25.42 -9.10
CA HIS A 113 20.19 25.35 -9.64
C HIS A 113 20.51 26.53 -10.58
N VAL A 114 19.58 26.89 -11.46
CA VAL A 114 19.71 28.02 -12.40
C VAL A 114 19.76 29.34 -11.64
N LEU A 115 18.86 29.56 -10.68
CA LEU A 115 18.80 30.79 -9.90
C LEU A 115 20.06 31.00 -9.07
N ILE A 116 20.57 29.96 -8.39
CA ILE A 116 21.82 30.02 -7.62
C ILE A 116 23.02 30.31 -8.54
N GLY A 117 23.00 29.81 -9.78
CA GLY A 117 24.06 30.08 -10.75
C GLY A 117 24.07 31.52 -11.30
N ARG A 118 22.99 32.29 -11.10
CA ARG A 118 22.87 33.68 -11.55
C ARG A 118 23.22 34.72 -10.50
N VAL A 119 23.51 34.32 -9.26
CA VAL A 119 23.89 35.25 -8.18
C VAL A 119 25.38 35.61 -8.34
N PRO A 120 25.73 36.88 -8.64
CA PRO A 120 27.13 37.31 -8.72
C PRO A 120 27.82 37.16 -7.36
N PRO A 121 29.13 36.86 -7.30
CA PRO A 121 29.87 36.87 -6.05
C PRO A 121 29.74 38.25 -5.40
N ALA A 122 29.40 38.30 -4.11
CA ALA A 122 29.14 39.51 -3.34
C ALA A 122 30.39 40.40 -3.09
N GLY A 123 31.36 40.42 -4.01
CA GLY A 123 32.62 41.18 -3.91
C GLY A 123 33.13 41.77 -5.23
N ALA A 124 32.32 41.83 -6.29
CA ALA A 124 32.73 42.36 -7.60
C ALA A 124 32.20 43.78 -7.89
N GLN A 125 32.03 44.61 -6.85
CA GLN A 125 31.81 46.05 -7.00
C GLN A 125 32.91 46.76 -6.23
N GLY A 126 34.07 46.88 -6.88
CA GLY A 126 35.14 47.80 -6.52
C GLY A 126 34.90 49.16 -7.16
#